data_AF-A0A096ALL6-F1
#
_entry.id   AF-A0A096ALL6-F1
#
_cell.length_a   1.000
_cell.length_b   1.000
_cell.length_c   1.000
_cell.angle_alpha   90.00
_cell.angle_beta   90.00
_cell.angle_gamma   90.00
#
_symmetry.space_group_name_H-M   'P 1'
#
loop_
_entity.id
_entity.type
_entity.pdbx_description
1 polymer ?
#
loop_
_entity_poly.entity_id
_entity_poly.type
_entity_poly.pdbx_seq_one_letter_code
_entity_poly.pdbx_strand_id
1 'polypeptide(L)'
;MCVIAYVEKGRKLNKKEFMECFLNNPDGAGIMYQERDKKMIHIQKGFMTFDELWSAAEKLSDDIDRVFHFRIATSGAVSQGICHPFPVCNDFKKMKRLDVYSQKGMVHNGILSEFAPKKGLKADYSDTMKFNKDIIFPLQDTIFNEKVQDLIVRAFDCRYIVMDYRRAAIIGDWVQSKESGILYSNSSYKKHSYFDYYGCDYYAYSEDYITVPVSGMTDDEIEVLVEKLEDSLYQDFIDVYEYEVSNNYIVLVVSKLDEQINKIGDIACCSTFGGGRYA
;
A
#
# COMPACT_ATOMS: atom_id res chain seq x y z
N MET A 1 11.56 -2.75 -1.21
CA MET A 1 11.48 -2.01 0.07
C MET A 1 10.11 -1.37 0.13
N CYS A 2 9.49 -1.28 1.31
CA CYS A 2 8.15 -0.69 1.47
C CYS A 2 8.10 0.74 0.89
N VAL A 3 6.89 1.25 0.66
CA VAL A 3 6.68 2.65 0.27
C VAL A 3 5.81 3.35 1.30
N ILE A 4 6.25 4.52 1.76
CA ILE A 4 5.41 5.47 2.49
C ILE A 4 5.07 6.62 1.55
N ALA A 5 3.82 7.04 1.54
CA ALA A 5 3.38 8.28 0.91
C ALA A 5 2.85 9.25 1.97
N TYR A 6 3.46 10.43 2.08
CA TYR A 6 2.95 11.56 2.85
C TYR A 6 2.20 12.52 1.92
N VAL A 7 0.89 12.61 2.13
CA VAL A 7 0.00 13.51 1.41
C VAL A 7 -0.35 14.66 2.34
N GLU A 8 0.35 15.78 2.12
CA GLU A 8 0.09 17.04 2.82
C GLU A 8 -1.36 17.51 2.60
N LYS A 9 -1.94 18.17 3.61
CA LYS A 9 -3.21 18.87 3.46
C LYS A 9 -3.26 19.77 2.21
N GLY A 10 -4.42 19.83 1.57
CA GLY A 10 -4.68 20.50 0.30
C GLY A 10 -4.26 19.68 -0.94
N ARG A 11 -3.53 18.58 -0.78
CA ARG A 11 -3.06 17.76 -1.91
C ARG A 11 -4.05 16.67 -2.29
N LYS A 12 -4.28 16.48 -3.58
CA LYS A 12 -5.08 15.37 -4.12
C LYS A 12 -4.27 14.07 -4.13
N LEU A 13 -4.96 12.94 -3.98
CA LEU A 13 -4.36 11.63 -4.16
C LEU A 13 -4.09 11.38 -5.65
N ASN A 14 -3.05 10.60 -5.96
CA ASN A 14 -2.78 10.14 -7.32
C ASN A 14 -3.00 8.62 -7.38
N LYS A 15 -4.08 8.20 -8.05
CA LYS A 15 -4.48 6.78 -8.13
C LYS A 15 -3.41 5.93 -8.79
N LYS A 16 -2.77 6.44 -9.86
CA LYS A 16 -1.75 5.72 -10.62
C LYS A 16 -0.50 5.46 -9.79
N GLU A 17 0.02 6.49 -9.13
CA GLU A 17 1.18 6.33 -8.24
C GLU A 17 0.87 5.40 -7.06
N PHE A 18 -0.33 5.46 -6.50
CA PHE A 18 -0.72 4.58 -5.39
C PHE A 18 -0.90 3.13 -5.85
N MET A 19 -1.44 2.92 -7.05
CA MET A 19 -1.53 1.58 -7.66
C MET A 19 -0.12 1.00 -7.84
N GLU A 20 0.79 1.77 -8.42
CA GLU A 20 2.19 1.36 -8.59
C GLU A 20 2.85 1.03 -7.25
N CYS A 21 2.60 1.83 -6.21
CA CYS A 21 3.10 1.54 -4.87
C CYS A 21 2.58 0.21 -4.33
N PHE A 22 1.30 -0.09 -4.55
CA PHE A 22 0.64 -1.31 -4.08
C PHE A 22 1.12 -2.54 -4.86
N LEU A 23 1.22 -2.47 -6.18
CA LEU A 23 1.73 -3.56 -7.02
C LEU A 23 3.16 -3.95 -6.64
N ASN A 24 4.03 -2.96 -6.40
CA ASN A 24 5.39 -3.21 -5.93
C ASN A 24 5.48 -3.69 -4.48
N ASN A 25 4.41 -3.55 -3.68
CA ASN A 25 4.39 -3.87 -2.25
C ASN A 25 3.03 -4.49 -1.84
N PRO A 26 2.75 -5.72 -2.30
CA PRO A 26 1.41 -6.32 -2.22
C PRO A 26 1.08 -7.01 -0.88
N ASP A 27 1.97 -6.97 0.13
CA ASP A 27 1.76 -7.65 1.42
C ASP A 27 0.86 -6.86 2.40
N GLY A 28 0.03 -5.98 1.83
CA GLY A 28 -0.99 -5.18 2.50
C GLY A 28 -0.61 -3.71 2.67
N ALA A 29 -1.64 -2.89 2.90
CA ALA A 29 -1.50 -1.46 3.07
C ALA A 29 -2.22 -0.93 4.31
N GLY A 30 -1.95 0.32 4.65
CA GLY A 30 -2.64 1.04 5.69
C GLY A 30 -2.53 2.55 5.56
N ILE A 31 -3.44 3.23 6.26
CA ILE A 31 -3.61 4.67 6.27
C ILE A 31 -3.58 5.19 7.71
N MET A 32 -2.99 6.36 7.92
CA MET A 32 -3.24 7.16 9.10
C MET A 32 -3.47 8.61 8.71
N TYR A 33 -4.39 9.28 9.41
CA TYR A 33 -4.77 10.66 9.11
C TYR A 33 -5.19 11.40 10.38
N GLN A 34 -5.13 12.74 10.33
CA GLN A 34 -5.53 13.58 11.44
C GLN A 34 -7.06 13.62 11.59
N GLU A 35 -7.57 13.32 12.77
CA GLU A 35 -8.98 13.48 13.14
C GLU A 35 -9.10 14.66 14.12
N ARG A 36 -9.18 15.87 13.57
CA ARG A 36 -9.03 17.13 14.33
C ARG A 36 -10.11 17.30 15.40
N ASP A 37 -11.34 16.89 15.10
CA ASP A 37 -12.47 16.99 16.04
C ASP A 37 -12.25 16.13 17.29
N LYS A 38 -11.65 14.96 17.12
CA LYS A 38 -11.31 14.06 18.24
C LYS A 38 -9.95 14.38 18.88
N LYS A 39 -9.19 15.32 18.32
CA LYS A 39 -7.80 15.63 18.71
C LYS A 39 -6.92 14.37 18.76
N MET A 40 -7.12 13.48 17.80
CA MET A 40 -6.41 12.22 17.66
C MET A 40 -6.02 12.01 16.19
N ILE A 41 -5.24 10.98 15.93
CA ILE A 41 -5.13 10.39 14.60
C ILE A 41 -6.02 9.14 14.53
N HIS A 42 -6.49 8.82 13.33
CA HIS A 42 -7.16 7.56 13.03
C HIS A 42 -6.22 6.71 12.18
N ILE A 43 -6.05 5.45 12.57
CA ILE A 43 -5.30 4.45 11.82
C ILE A 43 -6.29 3.40 11.32
N GLN A 44 -6.25 3.10 10.03
CA GLN A 44 -6.94 1.99 9.41
C GLN A 44 -5.94 1.19 8.57
N LYS A 45 -5.91 -0.13 8.68
CA LYS A 45 -4.88 -0.94 8.02
C LYS A 45 -5.28 -2.39 7.82
N GLY A 46 -4.44 -3.11 7.08
CA GLY A 46 -4.73 -4.47 6.67
C GLY A 46 -5.61 -4.52 5.43
N PHE A 47 -5.56 -3.47 4.61
CA PHE A 47 -6.13 -3.48 3.27
C PHE A 47 -5.28 -4.43 2.43
N MET A 48 -5.88 -5.56 2.04
CA MET A 48 -5.16 -6.60 1.31
C MET A 48 -5.38 -6.47 -0.20
N THR A 49 -6.25 -5.55 -0.62
CA THR A 49 -6.46 -5.19 -2.03
C THR A 49 -6.29 -3.69 -2.23
N PHE A 50 -5.95 -3.30 -3.46
CA PHE A 50 -5.90 -1.89 -3.82
C PHE A 50 -7.28 -1.23 -3.72
N ASP A 51 -8.35 -1.92 -4.12
CA ASP A 51 -9.71 -1.38 -4.08
C ASP A 51 -10.20 -1.08 -2.66
N GLU A 52 -9.86 -1.95 -1.69
CA GLU A 52 -10.15 -1.70 -0.27
C GLU A 52 -9.43 -0.44 0.23
N LEU A 53 -8.14 -0.32 -0.09
CA LEU A 53 -7.33 0.85 0.25
C LEU A 53 -7.89 2.12 -0.40
N TRP A 54 -8.15 2.08 -1.71
CA TRP A 54 -8.56 3.22 -2.50
C TRP A 54 -9.95 3.71 -2.10
N SER A 55 -10.89 2.79 -1.88
CA SER A 55 -12.23 3.09 -1.37
C SER A 55 -12.21 3.75 0.00
N ALA A 56 -11.24 3.42 0.86
CA ALA A 56 -11.03 4.11 2.13
C ALA A 56 -10.37 5.48 1.94
N ALA A 57 -9.37 5.56 1.07
CA ALA A 57 -8.59 6.76 0.80
C ALA A 57 -9.42 7.90 0.19
N GLU A 58 -10.30 7.61 -0.76
CA GLU A 58 -11.14 8.60 -1.44
C GLU A 58 -12.17 9.26 -0.52
N LYS A 59 -12.51 8.62 0.59
CA LYS A 59 -13.43 9.16 1.60
C LYS A 59 -12.76 10.18 2.52
N LEU A 60 -11.42 10.25 2.51
CA LEU A 60 -10.68 11.15 3.38
C LEU A 60 -10.73 12.57 2.84
N SER A 61 -10.97 13.52 3.73
CA SER A 61 -10.86 14.94 3.42
C SER A 61 -9.46 15.29 2.93
N ASP A 62 -9.37 16.26 2.01
CA ASP A 62 -8.09 16.77 1.55
C ASP A 62 -7.49 17.86 2.46
N ASP A 63 -8.25 18.42 3.40
CA ASP A 63 -7.81 19.47 4.32
C ASP A 63 -6.94 18.98 5.50
N ILE A 64 -6.63 17.68 5.53
CA ILE A 64 -5.84 17.01 6.55
C ILE A 64 -4.62 16.31 5.95
N ASP A 65 -3.57 16.19 6.78
CA ASP A 65 -2.42 15.36 6.43
C ASP A 65 -2.83 13.89 6.51
N ARG A 66 -2.42 13.14 5.49
CA ARG A 66 -2.69 11.71 5.33
C ARG A 66 -1.40 10.98 5.02
N VAL A 67 -1.22 9.81 5.62
CA VAL A 67 -0.05 8.96 5.42
C VAL A 67 -0.51 7.58 5.01
N PHE A 68 0.09 7.07 3.94
CA PHE A 68 -0.16 5.75 3.40
C PHE A 68 1.11 4.92 3.51
N HIS A 69 0.96 3.64 3.78
CA HIS A 69 2.06 2.68 3.75
C HIS A 69 1.66 1.46 2.92
N PHE A 70 2.56 1.06 2.03
CA PHE A 70 2.45 -0.12 1.18
C PHE A 70 3.55 -1.08 1.58
N ARG A 71 3.17 -2.28 2.05
CA ARG A 71 4.09 -3.20 2.72
C ARG A 71 4.60 -4.26 1.76
N ILE A 72 5.92 -4.48 1.80
CA ILE A 72 6.56 -5.73 1.38
C ILE A 72 7.23 -6.35 2.60
N ALA A 73 6.83 -7.56 2.97
CA ALA A 73 7.13 -8.17 4.25
C ALA A 73 8.58 -8.69 4.28
N THR A 74 9.46 -7.92 4.91
CA THR A 74 10.84 -8.32 5.23
C THR A 74 11.02 -8.74 6.69
N SER A 75 10.06 -8.39 7.55
CA SER A 75 10.06 -8.67 8.99
C SER A 75 8.63 -8.84 9.52
N GLY A 76 8.42 -9.88 10.34
CA GLY A 76 7.10 -10.29 10.84
C GLY A 76 6.20 -10.93 9.77
N ALA A 77 5.18 -11.67 10.20
CA ALA A 77 4.29 -12.37 9.28
C ALA A 77 3.53 -11.44 8.32
N VAL A 78 3.23 -11.92 7.12
CA VAL A 78 2.22 -11.31 6.24
C VAL A 78 0.87 -11.50 6.90
N SER A 79 0.36 -10.44 7.52
CA SER A 79 -0.92 -10.43 8.22
C SER A 79 -1.39 -8.99 8.39
N GLN A 80 -2.70 -8.78 8.34
CA GLN A 80 -3.33 -7.47 8.45
C GLN A 80 -2.87 -6.68 9.69
N GLY A 81 -2.72 -7.35 10.83
CA GLY A 81 -2.29 -6.72 12.08
C GLY A 81 -0.85 -6.21 12.07
N ILE A 82 0.02 -6.75 11.21
CA ILE A 82 1.44 -6.37 11.10
C ILE A 82 1.67 -5.36 9.96
N CYS A 83 0.64 -5.03 9.17
CA CYS A 83 0.70 -3.87 8.29
C CYS A 83 0.90 -2.60 9.12
N HIS A 84 1.69 -1.66 8.59
CA HIS A 84 1.73 -0.30 9.10
C HIS A 84 0.43 0.43 8.70
N PRO A 85 0.10 1.59 9.30
CA PRO A 85 0.73 2.25 10.45
C PRO A 85 0.52 1.56 11.80
N PHE A 86 1.28 1.99 12.82
CA PHE A 86 1.10 1.54 14.20
C PHE A 86 0.82 2.70 15.14
N PRO A 87 -0.11 2.58 16.11
CA PRO A 87 -0.21 3.53 17.21
C PRO A 87 1.07 3.53 18.03
N VAL A 88 1.57 4.71 18.41
CA VAL A 88 2.75 4.83 19.30
C VAL A 88 2.35 4.37 20.71
N CYS A 89 2.79 3.18 21.10
CA CYS A 89 2.48 2.56 22.39
C CYS A 89 3.49 1.46 22.72
N ASN A 90 3.37 0.80 23.88
CA ASN A 90 4.22 -0.31 24.29
C ASN A 90 3.51 -1.69 24.26
N ASP A 91 2.32 -1.75 23.65
CA ASP A 91 1.45 -2.93 23.58
C ASP A 91 1.26 -3.42 22.13
N PHE A 92 1.83 -4.58 21.82
CA PHE A 92 1.69 -5.20 20.51
C PHE A 92 0.25 -5.57 20.15
N LYS A 93 -0.62 -5.87 21.13
CA LYS A 93 -2.04 -6.14 20.84
C LYS A 93 -2.73 -4.89 20.34
N LYS A 94 -2.47 -3.74 20.98
CA LYS A 94 -2.97 -2.44 20.52
C LYS A 94 -2.40 -2.06 19.15
N MET A 95 -1.11 -2.32 18.92
CA MET A 95 -0.50 -2.09 17.61
C MET A 95 -1.13 -2.92 16.49
N LYS A 96 -1.61 -4.14 16.79
CA LYS A 96 -2.23 -5.04 15.80
C LYS A 96 -3.68 -4.71 15.45
N ARG A 97 -4.31 -3.71 16.09
CA ARG A 97 -5.68 -3.31 15.76
C ARG A 97 -5.75 -2.75 14.35
N LEU A 98 -6.75 -3.20 13.59
CA LEU A 98 -6.97 -2.79 12.20
C LEU A 98 -7.57 -1.39 12.09
N ASP A 99 -8.39 -1.01 13.08
CA ASP A 99 -9.01 0.31 13.18
C ASP A 99 -8.80 0.83 14.61
N VAL A 100 -8.11 1.97 14.75
CA VAL A 100 -7.78 2.53 16.06
C VAL A 100 -7.57 4.04 16.04
N TYR A 101 -8.17 4.73 17.02
CA TYR A 101 -7.81 6.10 17.37
C TYR A 101 -6.62 6.12 18.34
N SER A 102 -5.66 7.00 18.08
CA SER A 102 -4.45 7.14 18.89
C SER A 102 -4.01 8.60 18.97
N GLN A 103 -3.28 8.96 20.02
CA GLN A 103 -2.68 10.30 20.13
C GLN A 103 -1.57 10.50 19.08
N LYS A 104 -0.83 9.43 18.79
CA LYS A 104 0.24 9.42 17.80
C LYS A 104 0.26 8.10 17.04
N GLY A 105 0.73 8.15 15.81
CA GLY A 105 0.96 6.98 14.96
C GLY A 105 2.29 7.08 14.26
N MET A 106 2.80 5.95 13.81
CA MET A 106 4.04 5.90 13.08
C MET A 106 4.04 4.88 11.94
N VAL A 107 4.81 5.23 10.91
CA VAL A 107 5.18 4.36 9.79
C VAL A 107 6.70 4.34 9.64
N HIS A 108 7.22 3.28 9.02
CA HIS A 108 8.65 3.08 8.82
C HIS A 108 8.90 2.43 7.46
N ASN A 109 9.95 2.87 6.79
CA ASN A 109 10.54 2.20 5.64
C ASN A 109 12.06 2.09 5.80
N GLY A 110 12.54 0.85 5.76
CA GLY A 110 13.93 0.50 6.02
C GLY A 110 14.02 -0.86 6.73
N ILE A 111 15.19 -1.19 7.26
CA ILE A 111 15.45 -2.43 7.99
C ILE A 111 16.02 -2.08 9.36
N LEU A 112 15.33 -2.48 10.42
CA LEU A 112 15.73 -2.26 11.80
C LEU A 112 16.26 -3.56 12.41
N SER A 113 17.48 -3.94 12.01
CA SER A 113 18.03 -5.28 12.25
C SER A 113 18.10 -5.66 13.74
N GLU A 114 18.40 -4.71 14.61
CA GLU A 114 18.51 -4.84 16.07
C GLU A 114 17.16 -5.11 16.73
N PHE A 115 16.07 -4.75 16.05
CA PHE A 115 14.70 -4.90 16.53
C PHE A 115 13.98 -6.07 15.85
N ALA A 116 14.62 -6.73 14.89
CA ALA A 116 14.04 -7.83 14.14
C ALA A 116 13.68 -9.01 15.08
N PRO A 117 12.48 -9.59 14.93
CA PRO A 117 12.08 -10.73 15.74
C PRO A 117 12.95 -11.96 15.39
N LYS A 118 13.37 -12.72 16.42
CA LYS A 118 14.13 -13.96 16.22
C LYS A 118 13.44 -14.99 15.31
N LYS A 119 12.10 -14.97 15.25
CA LYS A 119 11.29 -15.85 14.40
C LYS A 119 11.11 -15.34 12.96
N GLY A 120 11.73 -14.21 12.59
CA GLY A 120 11.64 -13.63 11.24
C GLY A 120 10.19 -13.44 10.78
N LEU A 121 9.88 -13.92 9.57
CA LEU A 121 8.53 -13.87 8.99
C LEU A 121 7.49 -14.75 9.69
N LYS A 122 7.87 -15.58 10.67
CA LYS A 122 6.93 -16.36 11.49
C LYS A 122 6.57 -15.66 12.80
N ALA A 123 7.10 -14.45 13.03
CA ALA A 123 6.84 -13.68 14.24
C ALA A 123 5.50 -12.95 14.17
N ASP A 124 4.87 -12.77 15.33
CA ASP A 124 3.60 -12.07 15.49
C ASP A 124 3.76 -10.56 15.73
N TYR A 125 4.97 -10.03 15.52
CA TYR A 125 5.34 -8.62 15.54
C TYR A 125 6.47 -8.35 14.52
N SER A 126 6.56 -7.11 14.04
CA SER A 126 7.66 -6.64 13.16
C SER A 126 8.74 -5.89 13.93
N ASP A 127 9.91 -5.71 13.30
CA ASP A 127 10.98 -4.84 13.78
C ASP A 127 10.47 -3.43 14.15
N THR A 128 9.58 -2.87 13.35
CA THR A 128 8.98 -1.56 13.55
C THR A 128 8.15 -1.52 14.82
N MET A 129 7.38 -2.58 15.11
CA MET A 129 6.60 -2.64 16.35
C MET A 129 7.51 -2.65 17.57
N LYS A 130 8.63 -3.37 17.51
CA LYS A 130 9.61 -3.43 18.59
C LYS A 130 10.36 -2.11 18.75
N PHE A 131 10.77 -1.47 17.65
CA PHE A 131 11.35 -0.12 17.65
C PHE A 131 10.38 0.94 18.18
N ASN A 132 9.10 0.88 17.80
CA ASN A 132 8.05 1.73 18.34
C ASN A 132 8.00 1.62 19.87
N LYS A 133 7.92 0.39 20.38
CA LYS A 133 7.83 0.11 21.82
C LYS A 133 9.07 0.59 22.58
N ASP A 134 10.26 0.35 22.04
CA ASP A 134 11.52 0.52 22.77
C ASP A 134 12.13 1.93 22.59
N ILE A 135 11.85 2.63 21.48
CA ILE A 135 12.45 3.92 21.14
C ILE A 135 11.40 5.04 21.02
N ILE A 136 10.42 4.89 20.11
CA ILE A 136 9.50 5.99 19.80
C ILE A 136 8.50 6.25 20.94
N PHE A 137 7.97 5.21 21.57
CA PHE A 137 7.05 5.34 22.68
C PHE A 137 7.70 6.01 23.90
N PRO A 138 8.94 5.68 24.31
CA PRO A 138 9.63 6.45 25.34
C PRO A 138 9.90 7.92 24.97
N LEU A 139 10.20 8.21 23.70
CA LEU A 139 10.49 9.58 23.25
C LEU A 139 9.27 10.51 23.29
N GLN A 140 8.06 10.00 23.11
CA GLN A 140 6.82 10.79 23.13
C GLN A 140 6.91 12.05 22.25
N ASP A 141 6.73 13.24 22.81
CA ASP A 141 6.76 14.52 22.09
C ASP A 141 8.17 14.95 21.70
N THR A 142 9.21 14.38 22.31
CA THR A 142 10.61 14.69 21.99
C THR A 142 10.97 14.27 20.56
N ILE A 143 10.22 13.34 19.95
CA ILE A 143 10.39 12.96 18.54
C ILE A 143 10.19 14.13 17.57
N PHE A 144 9.47 15.18 17.97
CA PHE A 144 9.27 16.38 17.14
C PHE A 144 10.42 17.38 17.24
N ASN A 145 11.46 17.10 18.03
CA ASN A 145 12.69 17.89 18.04
C ASN A 145 13.60 17.43 16.89
N GLU A 146 13.93 18.34 15.97
CA GLU A 146 14.77 18.06 14.80
C GLU A 146 16.13 17.44 15.17
N LYS A 147 16.75 17.83 16.29
CA LYS A 147 18.03 17.23 16.73
C LYS A 147 17.89 15.79 17.19
N VAL A 148 16.74 15.41 17.73
CA VAL A 148 16.44 14.01 18.04
C VAL A 148 16.19 13.22 16.76
N GLN A 149 15.51 13.83 15.78
CA GLN A 149 15.30 13.22 14.46
C GLN A 149 16.64 12.98 13.75
N ASP A 150 17.55 13.96 13.76
CA ASP A 150 18.92 13.84 13.20
C ASP A 150 19.69 12.66 13.82
N LEU A 151 19.59 12.47 15.14
CA LEU A 151 20.24 11.35 15.82
C LEU A 151 19.64 10.00 15.42
N ILE A 152 18.31 9.92 15.26
CA ILE A 152 17.63 8.70 14.79
C ILE A 152 18.07 8.35 13.36
N VAL A 153 18.13 9.34 12.46
CA VAL A 153 18.61 9.13 11.08
C VAL A 153 20.03 8.60 11.07
N ARG A 154 20.95 9.20 11.85
CA ARG A 154 22.33 8.74 11.94
C ARG A 154 22.49 7.35 12.54
N ALA A 155 21.57 6.95 13.42
CA ALA A 155 21.62 5.66 14.09
C ALA A 155 21.10 4.51 13.21
N PHE A 156 20.06 4.75 12.40
CA PHE A 156 19.33 3.67 11.73
C PHE A 156 19.19 3.81 10.21
N ASP A 157 19.51 4.97 9.63
CA ASP A 157 19.44 5.25 8.17
C ASP A 157 18.13 4.78 7.50
N CYS A 158 17.01 5.13 8.13
CA CYS A 158 15.66 4.71 7.71
C CYS A 158 14.74 5.92 7.58
N ARG A 159 13.58 5.72 6.93
CA ARG A 159 12.54 6.75 6.77
C ARG A 159 11.40 6.48 7.74
N TYR A 160 10.92 7.54 8.37
CA TYR A 160 9.82 7.46 9.33
C TYR A 160 8.87 8.62 9.15
N ILE A 161 7.60 8.39 9.45
CA ILE A 161 6.69 9.47 9.80
C ILE A 161 6.11 9.17 11.16
N VAL A 162 6.20 10.13 12.07
CA VAL A 162 5.50 10.10 13.36
C VAL A 162 4.53 11.28 13.36
N MET A 163 3.24 11.01 13.51
CA MET A 163 2.18 12.02 13.35
C MET A 163 1.29 12.06 14.59
N ASP A 164 0.99 13.28 15.06
CA ASP A 164 -0.11 13.56 15.98
C ASP A 164 -1.22 14.35 15.25
N TYR A 165 -2.30 14.71 15.96
CA TYR A 165 -3.44 15.41 15.36
C TYR A 165 -3.13 16.85 14.87
N ARG A 166 -1.95 17.40 15.19
CA ARG A 166 -1.53 18.78 14.88
C ARG A 166 -0.41 18.85 13.85
N ARG A 167 0.50 17.86 13.86
CA ARG A 167 1.76 17.91 13.11
C ARG A 167 2.29 16.51 12.79
N ALA A 168 3.16 16.46 11.79
CA ALA A 168 3.95 15.28 11.42
C ALA A 168 5.45 15.59 11.53
N ALA A 169 6.21 14.64 12.09
CA ALA A 169 7.65 14.57 11.96
C ALA A 169 7.97 13.64 10.79
N ILE A 170 8.53 14.18 9.71
CA ILE A 170 8.93 13.46 8.50
C ILE A 170 10.45 13.31 8.56
N ILE A 171 10.92 12.09 8.79
CA ILE A 171 12.31 11.81 9.20
C ILE A 171 13.00 10.95 8.13
N GLY A 172 14.26 11.26 7.82
CA GLY A 172 15.07 10.58 6.80
C GLY A 172 14.99 11.25 5.43
N ASP A 173 15.45 10.56 4.39
CA ASP A 173 15.49 11.08 3.03
C ASP A 173 14.24 10.72 2.22
N TRP A 174 13.65 11.71 1.57
CA TRP A 174 12.37 11.60 0.85
C TRP A 174 12.46 12.12 -0.58
N VAL A 175 11.61 11.58 -1.46
CA VAL A 175 11.50 11.96 -2.87
C VAL A 175 10.13 12.55 -3.13
N GLN A 176 10.07 13.76 -3.68
CA GLN A 176 8.80 14.38 -4.08
C GLN A 176 8.46 14.02 -5.52
N SER A 177 7.23 13.58 -5.76
CA SER A 177 6.72 13.39 -7.12
C SER A 177 6.62 14.71 -7.86
N LYS A 178 7.08 14.73 -9.11
CA LYS A 178 6.91 15.89 -9.99
C LYS A 178 5.47 16.00 -10.53
N GLU A 179 4.73 14.90 -10.55
CA GLU A 179 3.36 14.85 -11.08
C GLU A 179 2.34 15.23 -10.00
N SER A 180 2.36 14.54 -8.86
CA SER A 180 1.40 14.75 -7.77
C SER A 180 1.89 15.72 -6.69
N GLY A 181 3.21 15.93 -6.60
CA GLY A 181 3.85 16.62 -5.49
C GLY A 181 3.76 15.88 -4.15
N ILE A 182 3.29 14.63 -4.14
CA ILE A 182 3.28 13.75 -2.96
C ILE A 182 4.72 13.40 -2.59
N LEU A 183 4.99 13.29 -1.29
CA LEU A 183 6.30 12.95 -0.76
C LEU A 183 6.37 11.44 -0.48
N TYR A 184 7.31 10.75 -1.10
CA TYR A 184 7.47 9.29 -1.02
C TYR A 184 8.80 8.90 -0.38
N SER A 185 8.83 7.76 0.33
CA SER A 185 10.04 7.29 1.02
C SER A 185 11.12 6.69 0.10
N ASN A 186 10.80 6.47 -1.18
CA ASN A 186 11.72 6.02 -2.24
C ASN A 186 11.08 6.34 -3.62
N SER A 187 11.68 5.87 -4.71
CA SER A 187 11.21 6.14 -6.08
C SER A 187 10.35 5.04 -6.72
N SER A 188 9.97 3.98 -6.01
CA SER A 188 9.18 2.87 -6.57
C SER A 188 7.68 3.18 -6.70
N TYR A 189 7.28 4.44 -6.51
CA TYR A 189 5.97 4.95 -6.92
C TYR A 189 5.93 5.31 -8.41
N LYS A 190 7.09 5.35 -9.07
CA LYS A 190 7.22 5.59 -10.50
C LYS A 190 7.11 4.27 -11.23
N LYS A 191 6.34 4.23 -12.32
CA LYS A 191 6.34 3.10 -13.25
C LYS A 191 7.77 2.84 -13.72
N HIS A 192 8.19 1.58 -13.67
CA HIS A 192 9.45 1.17 -14.28
C HIS A 192 9.32 1.26 -15.81
N SER A 193 9.88 2.30 -16.42
CA SER A 193 10.13 2.28 -17.86
C SER A 193 11.30 1.32 -18.09
N TYR A 194 11.02 0.07 -18.45
CA TYR A 194 12.03 -0.73 -19.12
C TYR A 194 12.36 0.02 -20.42
N PHE A 195 13.56 0.60 -20.50
CA PHE A 195 14.08 0.99 -21.79
C PHE A 195 14.31 -0.32 -22.56
N ASP A 196 13.39 -0.65 -23.46
CA ASP A 196 13.64 -1.67 -24.47
C ASP A 196 14.91 -1.27 -25.20
N TYR A 197 15.97 -2.05 -24.99
CA TYR A 197 17.22 -1.95 -25.74
C TYR A 197 17.03 -2.57 -27.13
N TYR A 198 15.96 -2.21 -27.84
CA TYR A 198 15.80 -2.44 -29.26
C TYR A 198 14.97 -1.30 -29.82
N GLY A 199 15.63 -0.40 -30.55
CA GLY A 199 14.98 0.73 -31.19
C GLY A 199 13.87 0.27 -32.13
N CYS A 200 12.64 0.64 -31.81
CA CYS A 200 11.59 0.94 -32.78
C CYS A 200 10.55 1.83 -32.11
N ASP A 201 10.18 2.89 -32.83
CA ASP A 201 9.10 3.80 -32.48
C ASP A 201 7.83 3.01 -32.12
N TYR A 202 7.42 3.04 -30.85
CA TYR A 202 6.12 2.54 -30.42
C TYR A 202 5.29 3.68 -29.83
N TYR A 203 4.12 3.88 -30.44
CA TYR A 203 3.09 4.81 -30.02
C TYR A 203 2.76 4.57 -28.54
N ALA A 204 2.86 5.62 -27.72
CA ALA A 204 2.49 5.57 -26.31
C ALA A 204 0.96 5.45 -26.18
N TYR A 205 0.45 4.22 -26.12
CA TYR A 205 -0.93 3.97 -25.71
C TYR A 205 -1.05 4.19 -24.20
N SER A 206 -2.14 4.84 -23.75
CA SER A 206 -2.43 4.95 -22.33
C SER A 206 -2.98 3.61 -21.84
N GLU A 207 -2.28 2.98 -20.91
CA GLU A 207 -2.65 1.68 -20.32
C GLU A 207 -3.46 1.88 -19.02
N ASP A 208 -4.40 0.97 -18.76
CA ASP A 208 -5.15 0.80 -17.51
C ASP A 208 -4.95 -0.63 -16.96
N TYR A 209 -5.47 -0.91 -15.76
CA TYR A 209 -5.26 -2.19 -15.06
C TYR A 209 -6.57 -2.79 -14.56
N ILE A 210 -6.70 -4.11 -14.69
CA ILE A 210 -7.81 -4.90 -14.10
C ILE A 210 -7.22 -5.94 -13.16
N THR A 211 -7.68 -5.99 -11.91
CA THR A 211 -7.24 -6.98 -10.93
C THR A 211 -8.35 -7.99 -10.64
N VAL A 212 -8.03 -9.28 -10.75
CA VAL A 212 -8.99 -10.38 -10.51
C VAL A 212 -8.47 -11.28 -9.38
N PRO A 213 -9.23 -11.46 -8.28
CA PRO A 213 -8.83 -12.37 -7.20
C PRO A 213 -8.90 -13.83 -7.65
N VAL A 214 -7.84 -14.60 -7.37
CA VAL A 214 -7.68 -16.02 -7.72
C VAL A 214 -7.25 -16.89 -6.52
N SER A 215 -7.60 -16.46 -5.31
CA SER A 215 -7.24 -17.18 -4.08
C SER A 215 -7.76 -18.62 -4.08
N GLY A 216 -6.85 -19.59 -4.02
CA GLY A 216 -7.18 -21.02 -3.95
C GLY A 216 -7.37 -21.69 -5.31
N MET A 217 -7.12 -20.98 -6.41
CA MET A 217 -7.09 -21.56 -7.77
C MET A 217 -5.73 -22.20 -8.05
N THR A 218 -5.71 -23.25 -8.87
CA THR A 218 -4.47 -23.83 -9.42
C THR A 218 -3.95 -23.01 -10.61
N ASP A 219 -2.70 -23.21 -10.98
CA ASP A 219 -2.10 -22.54 -12.15
C ASP A 219 -2.91 -22.82 -13.44
N ASP A 220 -3.36 -24.07 -13.65
CA ASP A 220 -4.21 -24.45 -14.78
C ASP A 220 -5.57 -23.71 -14.77
N GLU A 221 -6.16 -23.51 -13.58
CA GLU A 221 -7.43 -22.79 -13.44
C GLU A 221 -7.25 -21.29 -13.71
N ILE A 222 -6.08 -20.74 -13.38
CA ILE A 222 -5.69 -19.36 -13.63
C ILE A 222 -5.49 -19.15 -15.14
N GLU A 223 -4.77 -20.03 -15.84
CA GLU A 223 -4.59 -19.93 -17.29
C GLU A 223 -5.93 -19.91 -18.04
N VAL A 224 -6.85 -20.82 -17.69
CA VAL A 224 -8.20 -20.86 -18.28
C VAL A 224 -9.01 -19.60 -17.95
N LEU A 225 -8.80 -19.00 -16.78
CA LEU A 225 -9.46 -17.76 -16.40
C LEU A 225 -8.90 -16.57 -17.20
N VAL A 226 -7.58 -16.50 -17.40
CA VAL A 226 -6.93 -15.47 -18.21
C VAL A 226 -7.46 -15.51 -19.64
N GLU A 227 -7.49 -16.68 -20.29
CA GLU A 227 -8.02 -16.81 -21.65
C GLU A 227 -9.46 -16.27 -21.77
N LYS A 228 -10.32 -16.60 -20.80
CA LYS A 228 -11.70 -16.10 -20.77
C LYS A 228 -11.80 -14.59 -20.55
N LEU A 229 -10.90 -14.03 -19.74
CA LEU A 229 -10.85 -12.59 -19.49
C LEU A 229 -10.35 -11.85 -20.72
N GLU A 230 -9.30 -12.34 -21.38
CA GLU A 230 -8.80 -11.80 -22.65
C GLU A 230 -9.89 -11.80 -23.72
N ASP A 231 -10.58 -12.92 -23.90
CA ASP A 231 -11.70 -13.03 -24.84
C ASP A 231 -12.83 -12.03 -24.51
N SER A 232 -13.22 -11.93 -23.24
CA SER A 232 -14.28 -11.04 -22.80
C SER A 232 -13.92 -9.57 -23.00
N LEU A 233 -12.69 -9.19 -22.63
CA LEU A 233 -12.20 -7.81 -22.77
C LEU A 233 -12.06 -7.42 -24.23
N TYR A 234 -11.62 -8.35 -25.08
CA TYR A 234 -11.54 -8.12 -26.51
C TYR A 234 -12.91 -7.84 -27.15
N GLN A 235 -13.98 -8.51 -26.68
CA GLN A 235 -15.35 -8.19 -27.13
C GLN A 235 -15.78 -6.77 -26.77
N ASP A 236 -15.23 -6.22 -25.67
CA ASP A 236 -15.46 -4.85 -25.22
C ASP A 236 -14.45 -3.85 -25.81
N PHE A 237 -13.68 -4.26 -26.84
CA PHE A 237 -12.61 -3.47 -27.48
C PHE A 237 -11.48 -3.06 -26.52
N ILE A 238 -11.26 -3.86 -25.48
CA ILE A 238 -10.18 -3.70 -24.51
C ILE A 238 -9.11 -4.76 -24.80
N ASP A 239 -7.93 -4.34 -25.24
CA ASP A 239 -6.81 -5.24 -25.51
C ASP A 239 -6.11 -5.56 -24.19
N VAL A 240 -5.79 -6.83 -23.96
CA VAL A 240 -4.87 -7.24 -22.87
C VAL A 240 -3.46 -7.35 -23.46
N TYR A 241 -2.51 -6.61 -22.89
CA TYR A 241 -1.12 -6.60 -23.36
C TYR A 241 -0.26 -7.64 -22.64
N GLU A 242 -0.47 -7.75 -21.33
CA GLU A 242 0.25 -8.67 -20.46
C GLU A 242 -0.58 -8.96 -19.22
N TYR A 243 -0.27 -10.08 -18.57
CA TYR A 243 -0.82 -10.41 -17.26
C TYR A 243 0.29 -10.87 -16.32
N GLU A 244 0.15 -10.53 -15.05
CA GLU A 244 1.01 -11.04 -13.98
C GLU A 244 0.14 -11.71 -12.91
N VAL A 245 0.57 -12.89 -12.46
CA VAL A 245 -0.02 -13.57 -11.30
C VAL A 245 0.80 -13.24 -10.08
N SER A 246 0.21 -12.54 -9.11
CA SER A 246 0.89 -12.15 -7.88
C SER A 246 -0.06 -12.23 -6.69
N ASN A 247 0.38 -12.88 -5.60
CA ASN A 247 -0.29 -12.88 -4.30
C ASN A 247 -1.83 -13.12 -4.32
N ASN A 248 -2.29 -14.15 -5.03
CA ASN A 248 -3.70 -14.50 -5.24
C ASN A 248 -4.48 -13.53 -6.14
N TYR A 249 -3.81 -12.79 -7.02
CA TYR A 249 -4.45 -11.96 -8.04
C TYR A 249 -3.85 -12.21 -9.41
N ILE A 250 -4.68 -12.07 -10.44
CA ILE A 250 -4.24 -11.76 -11.80
C ILE A 250 -4.32 -10.25 -11.96
N VAL A 251 -3.25 -9.62 -12.43
CA VAL A 251 -3.22 -8.22 -12.84
C VAL A 251 -3.11 -8.19 -14.36
N LEU A 252 -4.15 -7.74 -15.04
CA LEU A 252 -4.19 -7.56 -16.50
C LEU A 252 -3.83 -6.12 -16.82
N VAL A 253 -2.84 -5.93 -17.69
CA VAL A 253 -2.52 -4.62 -18.29
C VAL A 253 -3.32 -4.50 -19.56
N VAL A 254 -4.16 -3.47 -19.63
CA VAL A 254 -5.15 -3.34 -20.69
C VAL A 254 -5.05 -2.02 -21.44
N SER A 255 -5.57 -1.98 -22.66
CA SER A 255 -5.84 -0.74 -23.36
C SER A 255 -6.80 0.13 -22.55
N LYS A 256 -6.67 1.45 -22.69
CA LYS A 256 -7.41 2.44 -21.90
C LYS A 256 -8.89 2.08 -21.77
N LEU A 257 -9.40 2.08 -20.54
CA LEU A 257 -10.82 1.94 -20.27
C LEU A 257 -11.52 3.23 -20.73
N ASP A 258 -12.32 3.15 -21.79
CA ASP A 258 -13.18 4.26 -22.18
C ASP A 258 -14.24 4.49 -21.09
N GLU A 259 -14.51 5.76 -20.75
CA GLU A 259 -15.41 6.16 -19.65
C GLU A 259 -16.85 5.59 -19.76
N GLN A 260 -17.21 5.01 -20.92
CA GLN A 260 -18.49 4.35 -21.16
C GLN A 260 -18.55 2.90 -20.65
N ILE A 261 -17.42 2.26 -20.34
CA ILE A 261 -17.35 0.85 -19.93
C ILE A 261 -17.18 0.74 -18.41
N ASN A 262 -18.18 1.18 -17.66
CA ASN A 262 -18.26 1.01 -16.19
C ASN A 262 -18.86 -0.35 -15.77
N LYS A 263 -18.81 -1.38 -16.61
CA LYS A 263 -19.55 -2.66 -16.42
C LYS A 263 -18.72 -3.92 -16.20
N ILE A 264 -17.42 -3.80 -15.95
CA ILE A 264 -16.57 -5.00 -15.69
C ILE A 264 -16.80 -5.55 -14.26
N GLY A 265 -17.41 -4.76 -13.37
CA GLY A 265 -17.79 -5.18 -12.01
C GLY A 265 -18.80 -6.35 -11.95
N ASP A 266 -19.48 -6.66 -13.05
CA ASP A 266 -20.49 -7.73 -13.12
C ASP A 266 -19.89 -9.11 -13.51
N ILE A 267 -18.66 -9.16 -14.06
CA ILE A 267 -18.02 -10.43 -14.42
C ILE A 267 -17.62 -11.23 -13.15
N ALA A 268 -17.26 -10.53 -12.07
CA ALA A 268 -16.90 -11.14 -10.79
C ALA A 268 -18.11 -11.62 -9.93
N CYS A 269 -19.35 -11.23 -10.27
CA CYS A 269 -20.54 -11.61 -9.49
C CYS A 269 -21.36 -12.77 -10.08
N CYS A 270 -21.11 -13.21 -11.32
CA CYS A 270 -21.99 -14.15 -12.02
C CYS A 270 -21.55 -15.63 -12.01
N SER A 271 -20.43 -16.01 -11.41
CA SER A 271 -20.06 -17.42 -11.21
C SER A 271 -20.25 -17.88 -9.77
N THR A 272 -21.47 -17.69 -9.24
CA THR A 272 -21.92 -18.59 -8.16
C THR A 272 -21.78 -20.02 -8.67
N PHE A 273 -20.91 -20.80 -8.04
CA PHE A 273 -20.80 -22.25 -8.21
C PHE A 273 -22.18 -22.90 -8.01
N GLY A 274 -22.94 -23.00 -9.09
CA GLY A 274 -24.18 -23.75 -9.16
C GLY A 274 -23.86 -25.22 -9.23
N GLY A 275 -23.95 -25.91 -8.09
CA GLY A 275 -23.90 -27.35 -8.04
C GLY A 275 -24.96 -27.97 -8.97
N GLY A 276 -24.50 -28.67 -9.99
CA GLY A 276 -25.33 -29.45 -10.91
C GLY A 276 -24.83 -30.88 -10.95
N ARG A 277 -25.58 -31.77 -10.32
CA ARG A 277 -25.31 -33.21 -10.24
C ARG A 277 -25.28 -33.88 -11.62
N TYR A 278 -24.42 -34.88 -11.70
CA TYR A 278 -24.44 -36.00 -12.64
C TYR A 278 -25.85 -36.44 -13.05
N ALA A 279 -26.00 -36.66 -14.36
CA ALA A 279 -26.72 -37.79 -14.94
C ALA A 279 -25.79 -38.44 -15.97
#